data_AF-A0A962WS79-F1
#
_entry.id   AF-A0A962WS79-F1
#
_cell.length_a   1.000
_cell.length_b   1.000
_cell.length_c   1.000
_cell.angle_alpha   90.00
_cell.angle_beta   90.00
_cell.angle_gamma   90.00
#
_symmetry.space_group_name_H-M   'P 1'
#
loop_
_entity.id
_entity.type
_entity.pdbx_description
1 polymer ?
#
loop_
_entity_poly.entity_id
_entity_poly.type
_entity_poly.pdbx_seq_one_letter_code
_entity_poly.pdbx_strand_id
1 'polypeptide(L)'
;MLKNFAVAIALLLSQSLLAETGQRPTDRSVAAGKALYEQYCQSCHKRDGVGENPVPPLIKVPGYLVAMPLNETSHAWHHSDEQLVEAILNGLQRTPRMPAWKGILTAQQASQIVAYIKSLWSDRILACQGPRHMSCM
;
A
#
# COMPACT_ATOMS: atom_id res chain seq x y z
N MET A 1 -49.60 -31.80 -14.18
CA MET A 1 -48.35 -31.98 -13.38
C MET A 1 -47.29 -31.06 -13.96
N LEU A 2 -47.15 -29.84 -13.42
CA LEU A 2 -46.14 -28.88 -13.85
C LEU A 2 -44.78 -29.26 -13.25
N LYS A 3 -43.77 -29.48 -14.10
CA LYS A 3 -42.38 -29.68 -13.68
C LYS A 3 -41.70 -28.32 -13.57
N ASN A 4 -41.59 -27.81 -12.35
CA ASN A 4 -40.62 -26.76 -12.00
C ASN A 4 -39.25 -27.43 -11.90
N PHE A 5 -38.24 -26.98 -12.65
CA PHE A 5 -36.84 -27.10 -12.21
C PHE A 5 -35.99 -25.93 -12.70
N ALA A 6 -35.71 -25.05 -11.72
CA ALA A 6 -34.48 -24.32 -11.48
C ALA A 6 -33.80 -23.59 -12.66
N VAL A 7 -33.99 -22.28 -12.70
CA VAL A 7 -33.03 -21.32 -13.27
C VAL A 7 -31.74 -21.42 -12.47
N ALA A 8 -30.67 -21.91 -13.09
CA ALA A 8 -29.33 -21.84 -12.55
C ALA A 8 -28.86 -20.37 -12.60
N ILE A 9 -28.93 -19.69 -11.46
CA ILE A 9 -28.31 -18.38 -11.27
C ILE A 9 -26.80 -18.63 -11.18
N ALA A 10 -26.10 -18.45 -12.31
CA ALA A 10 -24.65 -18.33 -12.30
C ALA A 10 -24.31 -17.02 -11.58
N LEU A 11 -24.01 -17.11 -10.28
CA LEU A 11 -23.36 -16.02 -9.55
C LEU A 11 -21.97 -15.81 -10.16
N LEU A 12 -21.89 -14.89 -11.12
CA LEU A 12 -20.65 -14.21 -11.47
C LEU A 12 -20.22 -13.44 -10.23
N LEU A 13 -19.43 -14.07 -9.36
CA LEU A 13 -18.71 -13.37 -8.31
C LEU A 13 -17.72 -12.44 -9.02
N SER A 14 -18.16 -11.21 -9.29
CA SER A 14 -17.28 -10.11 -9.62
C SER A 14 -16.30 -10.00 -8.47
N GLN A 15 -15.09 -10.52 -8.64
CA GLN A 15 -14.02 -10.30 -7.68
C GLN A 15 -13.75 -8.81 -7.72
N SER A 16 -14.30 -8.11 -6.74
CA SER A 16 -14.15 -6.68 -6.55
C SER A 16 -12.64 -6.40 -6.53
N LEU A 17 -12.13 -5.75 -7.59
CA LEU A 17 -10.76 -5.23 -7.66
C LEU A 17 -10.57 -4.00 -6.75
N LEU A 18 -11.29 -3.92 -5.64
CA LEU A 18 -11.19 -2.83 -4.70
C LEU A 18 -10.28 -3.25 -3.56
N ALA A 19 -9.26 -2.43 -3.34
CA ALA A 19 -8.36 -2.56 -2.21
C ALA A 19 -9.17 -2.33 -0.91
N GLU A 20 -9.32 -3.36 -0.08
CA GLU A 20 -10.06 -3.22 1.17
C GLU A 20 -9.18 -2.57 2.23
N THR A 21 -9.35 -1.25 2.41
CA THR A 21 -8.70 -0.48 3.48
C THR A 21 -8.95 -1.13 4.84
N GLY A 22 -7.87 -1.49 5.52
CA GLY A 22 -7.85 -2.15 6.84
C GLY A 22 -7.98 -3.67 6.82
N GLN A 23 -8.06 -4.29 5.65
CA GLN A 23 -8.07 -5.76 5.52
C GLN A 23 -6.66 -6.31 5.33
N ARG A 24 -6.43 -7.52 5.87
CA ARG A 24 -5.18 -8.25 5.65
C ARG A 24 -5.06 -8.68 4.16
N PRO A 25 -3.94 -8.38 3.51
CA PRO A 25 -3.71 -8.77 2.11
C PRO A 25 -3.45 -10.28 1.97
N THR A 26 -3.75 -10.82 0.78
CA THR A 26 -3.47 -12.24 0.45
C THR A 26 -1.97 -12.50 0.23
N ASP A 27 -1.49 -13.71 0.52
CA ASP A 27 -0.10 -14.10 0.28
C ASP A 27 0.35 -13.87 -1.17
N ARG A 28 -0.55 -14.13 -2.13
CA ARG A 28 -0.29 -13.89 -3.56
C ARG A 28 -0.06 -12.40 -3.86
N SER A 29 -0.90 -11.52 -3.33
CA SER A 29 -0.74 -10.07 -3.54
C SER A 29 0.50 -9.53 -2.83
N VAL A 30 0.80 -10.06 -1.64
CA VAL A 30 2.03 -9.72 -0.89
C VAL A 30 3.28 -10.13 -1.66
N ALA A 31 3.34 -11.35 -2.18
CA ALA A 31 4.50 -11.84 -2.93
C ALA A 31 4.75 -11.01 -4.20
N ALA A 32 3.69 -10.71 -4.97
CA ALA A 32 3.79 -9.85 -6.15
C ALA A 32 4.23 -8.43 -5.77
N GLY A 33 3.64 -7.88 -4.71
CA GLY A 33 3.98 -6.56 -4.18
C GLY A 33 5.42 -6.43 -3.71
N LYS A 34 5.95 -7.46 -3.06
CA LYS A 34 7.33 -7.50 -2.55
C LYS A 34 8.34 -7.35 -3.69
N ALA A 35 8.17 -8.11 -4.77
CA ALA A 35 9.06 -8.03 -5.93
C ALA A 35 9.08 -6.62 -6.55
N LEU A 36 7.90 -6.00 -6.67
CA LEU A 36 7.78 -4.62 -7.16
C LEU A 36 8.39 -3.61 -6.18
N TYR A 37 8.15 -3.78 -4.87
CA TYR A 37 8.73 -2.92 -3.85
C TYR A 37 10.26 -2.95 -3.85
N GLU A 38 10.86 -4.15 -3.96
CA GLU A 38 12.31 -4.34 -4.06
C GLU A 38 12.88 -3.60 -5.28
N GLN A 39 12.16 -3.61 -6.40
CA GLN A 39 12.59 -2.98 -7.64
C GLN A 39 12.47 -1.45 -7.60
N TYR A 40 11.37 -0.90 -7.09
CA TYR A 40 11.02 0.52 -7.26
C TYR A 40 11.11 1.37 -5.99
N CYS A 41 10.99 0.76 -4.81
CA CYS A 41 10.79 1.48 -3.56
C CYS A 41 11.94 1.31 -2.56
N GLN A 42 12.55 0.12 -2.53
CA GLN A 42 13.52 -0.28 -1.51
C GLN A 42 14.79 0.58 -1.47
N SER A 43 15.23 1.14 -2.60
CA SER A 43 16.44 1.99 -2.62
C SER A 43 16.36 3.16 -1.64
N CYS A 44 15.16 3.73 -1.48
CA CYS A 44 14.86 4.82 -0.56
C CYS A 44 14.18 4.33 0.73
N HIS A 45 13.08 3.59 0.62
CA HIS A 45 12.29 3.15 1.78
C HIS A 45 12.88 1.94 2.53
N LYS A 46 14.00 1.41 2.03
CA LYS A 46 14.80 0.33 2.61
C LYS A 46 14.05 -1.00 2.71
N ARG A 47 14.79 -2.05 3.08
CA ARG A 47 14.20 -3.38 3.29
C ARG A 47 13.18 -3.29 4.44
N ASP A 48 12.09 -4.03 4.33
CA ASP A 48 11.04 -4.11 5.37
C ASP A 48 10.43 -2.74 5.74
N GLY A 49 10.49 -1.77 4.81
CA GLY A 49 9.82 -0.46 4.96
C GLY A 49 10.36 0.40 6.10
N VAL A 50 11.61 0.21 6.54
CA VAL A 50 12.16 0.96 7.70
C VAL A 50 12.51 2.42 7.39
N GLY A 51 12.53 2.82 6.11
CA GLY A 51 12.86 4.18 5.70
C GLY A 51 14.33 4.56 5.96
N GLU A 52 14.65 5.83 5.72
CA GLU A 52 15.97 6.42 6.00
C GLU A 52 16.06 6.87 7.47
N ASN A 53 16.00 5.91 8.40
CA ASN A 53 16.09 6.15 9.84
C ASN A 53 17.34 5.47 10.45
N PRO A 54 18.25 6.22 11.13
CA PRO A 54 18.25 7.66 11.35
C PRO A 54 18.57 8.47 10.08
N VAL A 55 18.12 9.72 10.05
CA VAL A 55 18.44 10.67 8.98
C VAL A 55 19.97 10.76 8.85
N PRO A 56 20.57 10.51 7.67
CA PRO A 56 22.01 10.55 7.52
C PRO A 56 22.57 11.94 7.91
N PRO A 57 23.65 12.04 8.72
CA PRO A 57 24.16 13.31 9.23
C PRO A 57 24.58 14.32 8.14
N LEU A 58 24.94 13.82 6.96
CA LEU A 58 25.37 14.58 5.79
C LEU A 58 24.22 15.30 5.07
N ILE A 59 22.99 15.13 5.54
CA ILE A 59 21.77 15.58 4.87
C ILE A 59 21.07 16.65 5.73
N LYS A 60 21.84 17.65 6.12
CA LYS A 60 21.34 18.89 6.72
C LYS A 60 21.22 19.97 5.64
N VAL A 61 20.68 19.61 4.48
CA VAL A 61 20.35 20.56 3.42
C VAL A 61 18.90 21.01 3.61
N PRO A 62 18.60 22.31 3.65
CA PRO A 62 17.24 22.80 3.72
C PRO A 62 16.37 22.18 2.62
N GLY A 63 15.24 21.59 2.98
CA GLY A 63 14.30 20.97 2.04
C GLY A 63 14.53 19.49 1.72
N TYR A 64 15.55 18.84 2.29
CA TYR A 64 15.67 17.39 2.14
C TYR A 64 14.63 16.66 3.00
N LEU A 65 13.70 15.97 2.35
CA LEU A 65 12.74 15.07 3.00
C LEU A 65 13.26 13.64 2.90
N VAL A 66 13.46 12.99 4.05
CA VAL A 66 13.81 11.57 4.12
C VAL A 66 12.65 10.70 3.67
N ALA A 67 12.97 9.56 3.06
CA ALA A 67 11.99 8.51 2.84
C ALA A 67 11.56 7.96 4.19
N MET A 68 10.33 8.24 4.60
CA MET A 68 9.80 7.82 5.89
C MET A 68 9.61 6.29 5.95
N PRO A 69 9.60 5.71 7.16
CA PRO A 69 9.19 4.32 7.34
C PRO A 69 7.78 4.10 6.78
N LEU A 70 7.60 3.00 6.05
CA LEU A 70 6.33 2.52 5.52
C LEU A 70 5.77 1.34 6.33
N ASN A 71 6.58 0.75 7.21
CA ASN A 71 6.08 -0.20 8.20
C ASN A 71 5.29 0.51 9.31
N GLU A 72 4.90 -0.21 10.36
CA GLU A 72 4.04 0.33 11.43
C GLU A 72 4.68 1.42 12.31
N THR A 73 5.99 1.69 12.18
CA THR A 73 6.70 2.66 13.03
C THR A 73 6.46 4.13 12.68
N SER A 74 5.69 4.41 11.62
CA SER A 74 5.33 5.78 11.20
C SER A 74 3.91 5.85 10.65
N HIS A 75 3.52 7.01 10.14
CA HIS A 75 2.14 7.39 9.79
C HIS A 75 1.57 6.77 8.50
N ALA A 76 2.26 5.86 7.80
CA ALA A 76 1.77 5.31 6.53
C ALA A 76 0.38 4.66 6.65
N TRP A 77 0.12 3.97 7.76
CA TRP A 77 -1.17 3.34 8.05
C TRP A 77 -2.30 4.32 8.37
N HIS A 78 -2.03 5.62 8.56
CA HIS A 78 -3.09 6.64 8.68
C HIS A 78 -3.85 6.88 7.36
N HIS A 79 -3.32 6.37 6.25
CA HIS A 79 -3.85 6.58 4.90
C HIS A 79 -4.63 5.36 4.41
N SER A 80 -5.67 5.60 3.61
CA SER A 80 -6.41 4.54 2.92
C SER A 80 -5.57 3.89 1.83
N ASP A 81 -5.98 2.71 1.37
CA ASP A 81 -5.30 2.04 0.25
C ASP A 81 -5.26 2.93 -1.01
N GLU A 82 -6.35 3.65 -1.29
CA GLU A 82 -6.46 4.57 -2.44
C GLU A 82 -5.45 5.71 -2.34
N GLN A 83 -5.31 6.31 -1.15
CA GLN A 83 -4.35 7.40 -0.92
C GLN A 83 -2.91 6.91 -1.10
N LEU A 84 -2.61 5.70 -0.63
CA LEU A 84 -1.28 5.09 -0.80
C LEU A 84 -1.00 4.75 -2.26
N VAL A 85 -1.97 4.20 -2.99
CA VAL A 85 -1.86 3.96 -4.44
C VAL A 85 -1.66 5.28 -5.20
N GLU A 86 -2.40 6.32 -4.84
CA GLU A 86 -2.29 7.63 -5.47
C GLU A 86 -0.90 8.25 -5.23
N ALA A 87 -0.36 8.13 -4.01
CA ALA A 87 0.99 8.57 -3.69
C ALA A 87 2.06 7.82 -4.49
N ILE A 88 1.88 6.52 -4.74
CA ILE A 88 2.80 5.73 -5.59
C ILE A 88 2.71 6.19 -7.05
N LEU A 89 1.51 6.33 -7.59
CA LEU A 89 1.33 6.65 -9.01
C LEU A 89 1.71 8.09 -9.33
N ASN A 90 1.35 9.04 -8.47
CA ASN A 90 1.52 10.47 -8.72
C ASN A 90 2.74 11.08 -8.02
N GLY A 91 3.44 10.34 -7.15
CA GLY A 91 4.55 10.86 -6.37
C GLY A 91 4.10 11.84 -5.29
N LEU A 92 5.04 12.57 -4.69
CA LEU A 92 4.75 13.58 -3.67
C LEU A 92 5.12 14.99 -4.12
N GLN A 93 4.15 15.89 -4.22
CA GLN A 93 4.39 17.28 -4.65
C GLN A 93 5.37 18.06 -3.77
N ARG A 94 5.47 17.70 -2.49
CA ARG A 94 6.37 18.34 -1.52
C ARG A 94 7.84 17.94 -1.69
N THR A 95 8.13 16.89 -2.48
CA THR A 95 9.52 16.48 -2.73
C THR A 95 9.67 15.70 -4.04
N PRO A 96 10.62 16.08 -4.91
CA PRO A 96 10.92 15.30 -6.11
C PRO A 96 11.60 13.96 -5.82
N ARG A 97 11.98 13.67 -4.56
CA ARG A 97 12.64 12.41 -4.18
C ARG A 97 11.70 11.19 -4.22
N MET A 98 10.40 11.41 -4.09
CA MET A 98 9.38 10.36 -4.30
C MET A 98 8.77 10.57 -5.68
N PRO A 99 9.31 9.94 -6.73
CA PRO A 99 8.86 10.16 -8.10
C PRO A 99 7.46 9.56 -8.33
N ALA A 100 6.79 10.06 -9.36
CA ALA A 100 5.57 9.46 -9.88
C ALA A 100 5.90 8.19 -10.68
N TRP A 101 5.23 7.09 -10.37
CA TRP A 101 5.41 5.82 -11.11
C TRP A 101 4.33 5.57 -12.17
N LYS A 102 3.37 6.48 -12.35
CA LYS A 102 2.34 6.38 -13.40
C LYS A 102 2.98 6.22 -14.78
N GLY A 103 2.51 5.24 -15.54
CA GLY A 103 3.07 4.88 -16.86
C GLY A 103 4.20 3.86 -16.80
N ILE A 104 4.80 3.64 -15.63
CA ILE A 104 5.76 2.55 -15.36
C ILE A 104 5.03 1.42 -14.62
N LEU A 105 4.23 1.78 -13.61
CA LEU A 105 3.37 0.88 -12.85
C LEU A 105 1.90 1.06 -13.24
N THR A 106 1.18 -0.05 -13.33
CA THR A 106 -0.28 -0.06 -13.39
C THR A 106 -0.88 0.18 -12.00
N ALA A 107 -2.15 0.58 -11.94
CA ALA A 107 -2.87 0.71 -10.67
C ALA A 107 -2.91 -0.61 -9.88
N GLN A 108 -2.98 -1.75 -10.58
CA GLN A 108 -2.94 -3.06 -9.95
C GLN A 108 -1.57 -3.34 -9.32
N GLN A 109 -0.48 -3.01 -10.00
CA GLN A 109 0.87 -3.15 -9.45
C GLN A 109 1.10 -2.23 -8.25
N ALA A 110 0.60 -0.99 -8.30
CA ALA A 110 0.64 -0.09 -7.16
C ALA A 110 -0.16 -0.65 -5.96
N SER A 111 -1.35 -1.20 -6.20
CA SER A 111 -2.14 -1.88 -5.17
C SER A 111 -1.43 -3.10 -4.58
N GLN A 112 -0.69 -3.87 -5.40
CA GLN A 112 0.15 -4.97 -4.91
C GLN A 112 1.30 -4.46 -4.03
N ILE A 113 1.96 -3.36 -4.39
CA ILE A 113 2.97 -2.72 -3.53
C ILE A 113 2.35 -2.33 -2.19
N VAL A 114 1.16 -1.72 -2.19
CA VAL A 114 0.42 -1.39 -0.96
C VAL A 114 0.09 -2.65 -0.15
N ALA A 115 -0.29 -3.76 -0.80
CA ALA A 115 -0.50 -5.04 -0.13
C ALA A 115 0.78 -5.55 0.56
N TYR A 116 1.94 -5.43 -0.07
CA TYR A 116 3.21 -5.75 0.61
C TYR A 116 3.48 -4.83 1.79
N ILE A 117 3.31 -3.51 1.64
CA ILE A 117 3.49 -2.56 2.73
C ILE A 117 2.59 -2.91 3.93
N LYS A 118 1.31 -3.22 3.66
CA LYS A 118 0.34 -3.67 4.67
C LYS A 118 0.75 -4.95 5.39
N SER A 119 1.45 -5.86 4.72
CA SER A 119 1.96 -7.08 5.36
C SER A 119 3.07 -6.83 6.38
N LEU A 120 3.66 -5.62 6.39
CA LEU A 120 4.65 -5.19 7.38
C LEU A 120 4.00 -4.64 8.66
N TRP A 121 2.67 -4.60 8.74
CA TRP A 121 1.92 -4.06 9.87
C TRP A 121 1.32 -5.19 10.71
N SER A 122 1.26 -4.98 12.03
CA SER A 122 0.51 -5.85 12.92
C SER A 122 -1.00 -5.81 12.64
N ASP A 123 -1.72 -6.84 13.08
CA ASP A 123 -3.18 -6.92 12.94
C ASP A 123 -3.91 -5.75 13.58
N ARG A 124 -3.38 -5.26 14.71
CA ARG A 124 -3.89 -4.06 15.36
C ARG A 124 -3.81 -2.88 14.40
N ILE A 125 -2.65 -2.64 13.79
CA ILE A 125 -2.45 -1.49 12.90
C ILE A 125 -3.26 -1.62 11.61
N LEU A 126 -3.38 -2.82 11.04
CA LEU A 126 -4.29 -3.07 9.91
C LEU A 126 -5.74 -2.71 10.24
N ALA A 127 -6.25 -3.14 11.40
CA ALA A 127 -7.62 -2.80 11.82
C ALA A 127 -7.86 -1.29 11.96
N CYS A 128 -6.79 -0.53 12.21
CA CYS A 128 -6.78 0.91 12.40
C CYS A 128 -6.47 1.71 11.13
N GLN A 129 -6.33 1.07 9.97
CA GLN A 129 -5.86 1.76 8.78
C GLN A 129 -6.83 2.89 8.33
N GLY A 130 -6.25 3.98 7.81
CA GLY A 130 -7.00 5.01 7.11
C GLY A 130 -7.87 5.82 8.07
N PRO A 131 -9.14 6.11 7.74
CA PRO A 131 -10.03 6.89 8.61
C PRO A 131 -10.19 6.33 10.04
N ARG A 132 -9.89 5.04 10.25
CA ARG A 132 -9.97 4.37 11.56
C ARG A 132 -8.79 4.66 12.48
N HIS A 133 -7.73 5.31 12.00
CA HIS A 133 -6.49 5.49 12.78
C HIS A 133 -6.72 6.28 14.07
N MET A 134 -7.66 7.23 14.04
CA MET A 134 -8.09 8.01 15.20
C MET A 134 -8.69 7.17 16.33
N SER A 135 -9.18 5.96 16.03
CA SER A 135 -9.72 5.04 17.04
C SER A 135 -8.64 4.22 17.75
N CYS A 136 -7.37 4.37 17.37
CA CYS A 136 -6.26 3.53 17.83
C CYS A 136 -5.04 4.30 18.36
N MET A 137 -5.15 5.62 18.44
CA MET A 137 -4.26 6.51 19.19
C MET A 137 -4.58 6.46 20.67
#